data_AF-A0AB73N096-F1
#
_entry.id   AF-A0AB73N096-F1
#
_cell.length_a   1.000
_cell.length_b   1.000
_cell.length_c   1.000
_cell.angle_alpha   90.00
_cell.angle_beta   90.00
_cell.angle_gamma   90.00
#
_symmetry.space_group_name_H-M   'P 1'
#
loop_
_entity.id
_entity.type
_entity.pdbx_description
1 polymer ?
#
loop_
_entity_poly.entity_id
_entity_poly.type
_entity_poly.pdbx_seq_one_letter_code
_entity_poly.pdbx_strand_id
1 'polypeptide(L)'
;MSKDEALIKGTLDTILRYTYPDTYKKYLSYFIRVRPKELKTKHAHYIRKERMIEIFNLSRESRFLLITCLHEIAHHVEYEDLDDSDHGDTFYERFHQLYMTAVGLKLLELTDIADENDAGDYSGMLTYCGDLSKWKIPDIPDMKKRMVIVKDGRSIRNILKGRGYYWFTVSQTWQREMSTLEEAEREVEFLLKYSNQENLLIRPVISPTFLSYYYIAVENGYEYRYGLKELGYFWEGYGVKKMWVKKVDAQSYYAELEKLTQFAGIEFKKVTPNQTEEKVEKKIKAKKKKQEEEGYIIDYYV
;
A
#
# COMPACT_ATOMS: atom_id res chain seq x y z
N MET A 1 -0.04 -12.77 -8.80
CA MET A 1 0.28 -11.55 -8.05
C MET A 1 -0.11 -11.78 -6.60
N SER A 2 0.81 -11.56 -5.66
CA SER A 2 0.52 -11.56 -4.23
C SER A 2 -0.33 -10.34 -3.85
N LYS A 3 -0.93 -10.30 -2.66
CA LYS A 3 -1.64 -9.09 -2.21
C LYS A 3 -0.70 -7.91 -2.05
N ASP A 4 0.53 -8.13 -1.59
CA ASP A 4 1.48 -7.04 -1.38
C ASP A 4 1.88 -6.42 -2.72
N GLU A 5 2.08 -7.24 -3.75
CA GLU A 5 2.25 -6.77 -5.14
C GLU A 5 1.01 -6.03 -5.64
N ALA A 6 -0.20 -6.49 -5.29
CA ALA A 6 -1.45 -5.82 -5.65
C ALA A 6 -1.67 -4.49 -4.90
N LEU A 7 -1.15 -4.34 -3.68
CA LEU A 7 -1.18 -3.09 -2.92
C LEU A 7 -0.26 -2.05 -3.59
N ILE A 8 0.99 -2.44 -3.89
CA ILE A 8 1.93 -1.60 -4.64
C ILE A 8 1.31 -1.19 -5.98
N LYS A 9 0.81 -2.17 -6.76
CA LYS A 9 0.15 -1.89 -8.03
C LYS A 9 -1.07 -0.98 -7.87
N GLY A 10 -1.89 -1.19 -6.85
CA GLY A 10 -3.08 -0.37 -6.59
C GLY A 10 -2.74 1.10 -6.35
N THR A 11 -1.65 1.36 -5.63
CA THR A 11 -1.13 2.72 -5.41
C THR A 11 -0.60 3.33 -6.71
N LEU A 12 0.21 2.59 -7.48
CA LEU A 12 0.73 3.04 -8.77
C LEU A 12 -0.38 3.27 -9.81
N ASP A 13 -1.38 2.40 -9.87
CA ASP A 13 -2.57 2.56 -10.72
C ASP A 13 -3.39 3.79 -10.31
N THR A 14 -3.41 4.14 -9.02
CA THR A 14 -4.05 5.37 -8.53
C THR A 14 -3.28 6.60 -9.01
N ILE A 15 -1.95 6.59 -8.91
CA ILE A 15 -1.10 7.66 -9.41
C ILE A 15 -1.31 7.82 -10.92
N LEU A 16 -1.21 6.74 -11.71
CA LEU A 16 -1.47 6.75 -13.16
C LEU A 16 -2.85 7.33 -13.52
N ARG A 17 -3.89 7.00 -12.76
CA ARG A 17 -5.24 7.53 -12.96
C ARG A 17 -5.31 9.05 -12.80
N TYR A 18 -4.65 9.59 -11.79
CA TYR A 18 -4.63 11.04 -11.57
C TYR A 18 -3.63 11.78 -12.46
N THR A 19 -2.54 11.13 -12.89
CA THR A 19 -1.58 11.70 -13.84
C THR A 19 -2.14 11.77 -15.25
N TYR A 20 -2.88 10.75 -15.69
CA TYR A 20 -3.36 10.61 -17.07
C TYR A 20 -4.87 10.30 -17.12
N PRO A 21 -5.77 11.17 -16.64
CA PRO A 21 -7.19 10.86 -16.43
C PRO A 21 -7.92 10.34 -17.67
N ASP A 22 -7.55 10.82 -18.87
CA ASP A 22 -8.21 10.44 -20.12
C ASP A 22 -7.63 9.16 -20.73
N THR A 23 -6.37 8.83 -20.45
CA THR A 23 -5.65 7.76 -21.16
C THR A 23 -5.08 6.67 -20.25
N TYR A 24 -5.19 6.79 -18.92
CA TYR A 24 -4.54 5.90 -17.95
C TYR A 24 -4.76 4.42 -18.21
N LYS A 25 -5.91 4.04 -18.78
CA LYS A 25 -6.29 2.65 -19.06
C LYS A 25 -5.25 1.94 -19.94
N LYS A 26 -4.58 2.65 -20.85
CA LYS A 26 -3.53 2.06 -21.70
C LYS A 26 -2.28 1.66 -20.90
N TYR A 27 -2.01 2.37 -19.80
CA TYR A 27 -0.86 2.13 -18.91
C TYR A 27 -1.14 1.14 -17.78
N LEU A 28 -2.35 0.55 -17.68
CA LEU A 28 -2.67 -0.36 -16.57
C LEU A 28 -2.18 -1.81 -16.82
N SER A 29 -1.72 -2.10 -18.04
CA SER A 29 -1.33 -3.43 -18.49
C SER A 29 0.11 -3.78 -18.11
N TYR A 30 0.45 -3.74 -16.83
CA TYR A 30 1.76 -4.16 -16.31
C TYR A 30 1.62 -5.04 -15.05
N PHE A 31 2.73 -5.68 -14.66
CA PHE A 31 2.80 -6.56 -13.51
C PHE A 31 3.87 -6.08 -12.51
N ILE A 32 3.56 -6.22 -11.22
CA ILE A 32 4.55 -6.04 -10.15
C ILE A 32 5.01 -7.42 -9.68
N ARG A 33 6.33 -7.58 -9.53
CA ARG A 33 6.92 -8.76 -8.89
C ARG A 33 7.89 -8.34 -7.81
N VAL A 34 7.64 -8.75 -6.57
CA VAL A 34 8.53 -8.45 -5.45
C VAL A 34 9.53 -9.59 -5.26
N ARG A 35 10.82 -9.26 -5.24
CA ARG A 35 11.90 -10.20 -4.98
C ARG A 35 12.43 -10.01 -3.55
N PRO A 36 12.44 -11.05 -2.70
CA PRO A 36 12.91 -10.94 -1.32
C PRO A 36 14.44 -10.90 -1.23
N LYS A 37 15.07 -9.91 -1.88
CA LYS A 37 16.52 -9.77 -2.01
C LYS A 37 16.95 -8.31 -1.82
N GLU A 38 18.13 -8.16 -1.23
CA GLU A 38 18.86 -6.90 -1.15
C GLU A 38 20.02 -6.95 -2.16
N LEU A 39 20.03 -6.05 -3.13
CA LEU A 39 21.03 -5.93 -4.18
C LEU A 39 21.76 -4.60 -4.05
N LYS A 40 23.07 -4.60 -4.31
CA LYS A 40 23.89 -3.38 -4.29
C LYS A 40 23.78 -2.56 -5.58
N THR A 41 23.37 -3.18 -6.68
CA THR A 41 23.53 -2.63 -8.03
C THR A 41 22.26 -1.99 -8.59
N LYS A 42 21.08 -2.36 -8.07
CA LYS A 42 19.79 -1.82 -8.51
C LYS A 42 18.70 -2.05 -7.47
N HIS A 43 17.71 -1.18 -7.48
CA HIS A 43 16.55 -1.23 -6.59
C HIS A 43 15.30 -1.80 -7.26
N ALA A 44 15.15 -1.56 -8.56
CA ALA A 44 14.14 -2.20 -9.39
C ALA A 44 14.64 -2.29 -10.84
N HIS A 45 13.81 -2.85 -11.71
CA HIS A 45 13.94 -2.69 -13.17
C HIS A 45 12.62 -3.00 -13.88
N TYR A 46 12.41 -2.38 -15.03
CA TYR A 46 11.31 -2.67 -15.93
C TYR A 46 11.74 -3.63 -17.06
N ILE A 47 11.04 -4.75 -17.18
CA ILE A 47 11.23 -5.76 -18.23
C ILE A 47 10.14 -5.56 -19.30
N ARG A 48 10.50 -4.83 -20.36
CA ARG A 48 9.59 -4.40 -21.45
C ARG A 48 8.74 -5.53 -22.01
N LYS A 49 9.38 -6.65 -22.41
CA LYS A 49 8.72 -7.82 -23.02
C LYS A 49 7.63 -8.44 -22.13
N GLU A 50 7.82 -8.41 -20.82
CA GLU A 50 6.87 -8.97 -19.85
C GLU A 50 5.94 -7.90 -19.26
N ARG A 51 6.14 -6.62 -19.61
CA ARG A 51 5.52 -5.45 -18.97
C ARG A 51 5.57 -5.58 -17.46
N MET A 52 6.75 -5.90 -16.93
CA MET A 52 6.91 -6.28 -15.54
C MET A 52 7.94 -5.43 -14.83
N ILE A 53 7.57 -4.89 -13.68
CA ILE A 53 8.48 -4.21 -12.76
C ILE A 53 8.87 -5.22 -11.69
N GLU A 54 10.15 -5.60 -11.65
CA GLU A 54 10.68 -6.38 -10.52
C GLU A 54 11.31 -5.44 -9.50
N ILE A 55 10.85 -5.54 -8.25
CA ILE A 55 11.27 -4.69 -7.15
C ILE A 55 12.16 -5.49 -6.20
N PHE A 56 13.27 -4.90 -5.80
CA PHE A 56 14.23 -5.38 -4.81
C PHE A 56 14.30 -4.38 -3.65
N ASN A 57 15.09 -4.70 -2.63
CA ASN A 57 15.46 -3.78 -1.56
C ASN A 57 14.31 -3.13 -0.79
N LEU A 58 13.29 -3.90 -0.41
CA LEU A 58 12.13 -3.35 0.29
C LEU A 58 12.45 -2.79 1.68
N SER A 59 13.63 -3.08 2.27
CA SER A 59 14.01 -2.47 3.54
C SER A 59 14.39 -0.99 3.42
N ARG A 60 14.46 -0.45 2.19
CA ARG A 60 14.60 1.00 1.98
C ARG A 60 13.38 1.73 2.54
N GLU A 61 13.57 3.01 2.84
CA GLU A 61 12.45 3.86 3.25
C GLU A 61 11.34 3.84 2.19
N SER A 62 10.09 3.78 2.63
CA SER A 62 8.94 3.60 1.74
C SER A 62 8.84 4.71 0.70
N ARG A 63 9.26 5.94 1.04
CA ARG A 63 9.30 7.07 0.09
C ARG A 63 10.26 6.81 -1.07
N PHE A 64 11.48 6.34 -0.79
CA PHE A 64 12.48 6.03 -1.82
C PHE A 64 12.08 4.81 -2.65
N LEU A 65 11.47 3.81 -2.01
CA LEU A 65 10.92 2.66 -2.72
C LEU A 65 9.79 3.09 -3.68
N LEU A 66 8.93 4.03 -3.28
CA LEU A 66 7.91 4.58 -4.16
C LEU A 66 8.53 5.36 -5.32
N ILE A 67 9.52 6.22 -5.08
CA ILE A 67 10.23 6.97 -6.14
C ILE A 67 10.83 6.00 -7.16
N THR A 68 11.52 4.95 -6.70
CA THR A 68 12.02 3.89 -7.57
C THR A 68 10.89 3.22 -8.37
N CYS A 69 9.74 2.94 -7.76
CA CYS A 69 8.60 2.39 -8.52
C CYS A 69 8.06 3.36 -9.56
N LEU A 70 8.03 4.66 -9.27
CA LEU A 70 7.62 5.69 -10.21
C LEU A 70 8.58 5.82 -11.39
N HIS A 71 9.88 5.68 -11.16
CA HIS A 71 10.90 5.60 -12.20
C HIS A 71 10.61 4.46 -13.17
N GLU A 72 10.39 3.24 -12.65
CA GLU A 72 10.10 2.09 -13.50
C GLU A 72 8.73 2.19 -14.21
N ILE A 73 7.75 2.83 -13.57
CA ILE A 73 6.45 3.13 -14.21
C ILE A 73 6.64 4.17 -15.32
N ALA A 74 7.52 5.15 -15.18
CA ALA A 74 7.82 6.11 -16.23
C ALA A 74 8.39 5.41 -17.47
N HIS A 75 9.30 4.45 -17.29
CA HIS A 75 9.76 3.59 -18.39
C HIS A 75 8.62 2.79 -19.03
N HIS A 76 7.66 2.27 -18.24
CA HIS A 76 6.49 1.59 -18.80
C HIS A 76 5.61 2.54 -19.62
N VAL A 77 5.28 3.72 -19.09
CA VAL A 77 4.45 4.73 -19.76
C VAL A 77 5.10 5.18 -21.07
N GLU A 78 6.41 5.46 -21.05
CA GLU A 78 7.15 5.85 -22.23
C GLU A 78 7.16 4.74 -23.29
N TYR A 79 7.43 3.51 -22.88
CA TYR A 79 7.40 2.36 -23.79
C TYR A 79 6.03 2.13 -24.42
N GLU A 80 4.93 2.29 -23.68
CA GLU A 80 3.58 2.16 -24.25
C GLU A 80 3.23 3.31 -25.23
N ASP A 81 3.90 4.46 -25.14
CA ASP A 81 3.69 5.59 -26.04
C ASP A 81 4.59 5.54 -27.28
N LEU A 82 5.85 5.14 -27.11
CA LEU A 82 6.92 5.32 -28.10
C LEU A 82 7.53 4.01 -28.60
N ASP A 83 7.19 2.86 -27.99
CA ASP A 83 7.84 1.55 -28.20
C ASP A 83 9.36 1.56 -27.95
N ASP A 84 9.84 2.57 -27.22
CA ASP A 84 11.20 2.68 -26.72
C ASP A 84 11.21 3.42 -25.38
N SER A 85 12.31 3.33 -24.65
CA SER A 85 12.50 4.08 -23.42
C SER A 85 13.98 4.19 -23.06
N ASP A 86 14.41 5.36 -22.58
CA ASP A 86 15.77 5.60 -22.10
C ASP A 86 15.75 6.77 -21.10
N HIS A 87 16.88 7.19 -20.53
CA HIS A 87 16.95 8.32 -19.59
C HIS A 87 17.05 9.69 -20.29
N GLY A 88 16.14 9.94 -21.23
CA GLY A 88 16.03 11.19 -21.99
C GLY A 88 14.94 12.15 -21.50
N ASP A 89 14.75 13.26 -22.22
CA ASP A 89 13.76 14.30 -21.89
C ASP A 89 12.33 13.74 -21.78
N THR A 90 11.92 12.90 -22.73
CA THR A 90 10.60 12.26 -22.77
C THR A 90 10.32 11.36 -21.57
N PHE A 91 11.36 10.73 -21.02
CA PHE A 91 11.27 9.93 -19.81
C PHE A 91 11.09 10.81 -18.58
N TYR A 92 11.94 11.83 -18.42
CA TYR A 92 11.90 12.71 -17.25
C TYR A 92 10.62 13.55 -17.21
N GLU A 93 10.05 13.92 -18.35
CA GLU A 93 8.73 14.55 -18.38
C GLU A 93 7.64 13.65 -17.75
N ARG A 94 7.61 12.37 -18.13
CA ARG A 94 6.65 11.39 -17.58
C ARG A 94 6.92 11.11 -16.11
N PHE A 95 8.19 10.92 -15.75
CA PHE A 95 8.59 10.68 -14.37
C PHE A 95 8.22 11.86 -13.46
N HIS A 96 8.46 13.09 -13.92
CA HIS A 96 8.06 14.29 -13.21
C HIS A 96 6.54 14.40 -13.03
N GLN A 97 5.74 14.12 -14.07
CA GLN A 97 4.28 14.12 -13.96
C GLN A 97 3.77 13.11 -12.91
N LEU A 98 4.34 11.90 -12.92
CA LEU A 98 4.03 10.85 -11.94
C LEU A 98 4.44 11.25 -10.51
N TYR A 99 5.65 11.79 -10.35
CA TYR A 99 6.17 12.26 -9.06
C TYR A 99 5.31 13.39 -8.49
N MET A 100 5.01 14.42 -9.28
CA MET A 100 4.17 15.54 -8.85
C MET A 100 2.76 15.09 -8.48
N THR A 101 2.23 14.08 -9.17
CA THR A 101 0.95 13.47 -8.81
C THR A 101 1.03 12.75 -7.47
N ALA A 102 2.10 11.99 -7.20
CA ALA A 102 2.33 11.34 -5.92
C ALA A 102 2.43 12.36 -4.76
N VAL A 103 3.08 13.51 -5.00
CA VAL A 103 3.12 14.64 -4.05
C VAL A 103 1.72 15.22 -3.83
N GLY A 104 0.94 15.46 -4.90
CA GLY A 104 -0.44 15.93 -4.81
C GLY A 104 -1.37 14.97 -4.05
N LEU A 105 -1.10 13.66 -4.13
CA LEU A 105 -1.79 12.61 -3.37
C LEU A 105 -1.27 12.44 -1.93
N LYS A 106 -0.28 13.25 -1.51
CA LYS A 106 0.39 13.17 -0.21
C LYS A 106 1.04 11.81 0.08
N LEU A 107 1.48 11.13 -0.97
CA LEU A 107 2.28 9.90 -0.86
C LEU A 107 3.77 10.21 -0.70
N LEU A 108 4.19 11.38 -1.17
CA LEU A 108 5.55 11.91 -1.09
C LEU A 108 5.50 13.39 -0.68
N GLU A 109 6.57 13.87 -0.08
CA GLU A 109 6.88 15.29 0.02
C GLU A 109 7.66 15.74 -1.21
N LEU A 110 7.56 17.02 -1.56
CA LEU A 110 8.25 17.56 -2.75
C LEU A 110 9.76 17.34 -2.69
N THR A 111 10.34 17.43 -1.48
CA THR A 111 11.78 17.30 -1.20
C THR A 111 12.28 15.85 -1.16
N ASP A 112 11.40 14.85 -1.11
CA ASP A 112 11.80 13.44 -0.94
C ASP A 112 12.80 12.98 -2.01
N ILE A 113 12.66 13.46 -3.25
CA ILE A 113 13.58 13.12 -4.35
C ILE A 113 14.99 13.68 -4.14
N ALA A 114 15.15 14.82 -3.47
CA ALA A 114 16.46 15.39 -3.18
C ALA A 114 17.17 14.67 -2.01
N ASP A 115 16.39 14.03 -1.13
CA ASP A 115 16.92 13.26 -0.01
C ASP A 115 17.37 11.84 -0.42
N GLU A 116 16.94 11.37 -1.59
CA GLU A 116 17.37 10.09 -2.15
C GLU A 116 18.83 10.19 -2.62
N ASN A 117 19.75 9.60 -1.86
CA ASN A 117 21.19 9.70 -2.08
C ASN A 117 21.81 8.47 -2.76
N ASP A 118 21.03 7.40 -2.93
CA ASP A 118 21.45 6.13 -3.53
C ASP A 118 20.96 5.95 -4.98
N ALA A 119 20.27 6.95 -5.55
CA ALA A 119 19.83 7.00 -6.94
C ALA A 119 20.23 8.31 -7.64
N GLY A 120 20.36 8.28 -8.97
CA GLY A 120 20.72 9.44 -9.80
C GLY A 120 19.53 10.33 -10.20
N ASP A 121 18.32 9.99 -9.74
CA ASP A 121 17.05 10.51 -10.25
C ASP A 121 16.89 12.03 -10.06
N TYR A 122 17.30 12.57 -8.92
CA TYR A 122 17.24 14.00 -8.66
C TYR A 122 18.02 14.83 -9.67
N SER A 123 19.23 14.38 -10.03
CA SER A 123 20.09 15.10 -10.97
C SER A 123 19.47 15.18 -12.37
N GLY A 124 18.84 14.09 -12.82
CA GLY A 124 18.13 14.06 -14.09
C GLY A 124 16.88 14.94 -14.07
N MET A 125 16.07 14.83 -13.02
CA MET A 125 14.88 15.66 -12.83
C MET A 125 15.22 17.15 -12.77
N LEU A 126 16.30 17.54 -12.11
CA LEU A 126 16.79 18.92 -12.11
C LEU A 126 17.23 19.37 -13.51
N THR A 127 17.89 18.49 -14.27
CA THR A 127 18.39 18.78 -15.62
C THR A 127 17.25 19.01 -16.61
N TYR A 128 16.24 18.15 -16.61
CA TYR A 128 15.16 18.17 -17.62
C TYR A 128 13.91 18.94 -17.16
N CYS A 129 13.60 18.94 -15.86
CA CYS A 129 12.39 19.58 -15.31
C CYS A 129 12.68 20.87 -14.54
N GLY A 130 13.96 21.23 -14.36
CA GLY A 130 14.39 22.43 -13.67
C GLY A 130 14.25 22.37 -12.15
N ASP A 131 14.42 23.51 -11.50
CA ASP A 131 14.50 23.64 -10.05
C ASP A 131 13.18 23.29 -9.33
N LEU A 132 13.28 22.52 -8.24
CA LEU A 132 12.17 22.11 -7.37
C LEU A 132 11.27 23.28 -6.95
N SER A 133 11.84 24.46 -6.67
CA SER A 133 11.09 25.64 -6.25
C SER A 133 10.09 26.16 -7.29
N LYS A 134 10.27 25.75 -8.56
CA LYS A 134 9.39 26.13 -9.68
C LYS A 134 8.31 25.09 -9.96
N TRP A 135 8.39 23.91 -9.36
CA TRP A 135 7.44 22.83 -9.60
C TRP A 135 6.11 23.15 -8.94
N LYS A 136 5.01 22.90 -9.67
CA LYS A 136 3.65 23.17 -9.20
C LYS A 136 2.98 21.88 -8.82
N ILE A 137 2.65 21.74 -7.55
CA ILE A 137 1.91 20.59 -7.04
C ILE A 137 0.49 20.63 -7.63
N PRO A 138 0.03 19.55 -8.31
CA PRO A 138 -1.31 19.49 -8.85
C PRO A 138 -2.34 19.51 -7.71
N ASP A 139 -3.42 20.28 -7.88
CA ASP A 139 -4.58 20.20 -7.00
C ASP A 139 -5.40 18.96 -7.38
N ILE A 140 -5.58 18.03 -6.43
CA ILE A 140 -6.37 16.82 -6.63
C ILE A 140 -7.68 16.98 -5.85
N PRO A 141 -8.81 17.31 -6.53
CA PRO A 141 -10.07 17.65 -5.85
C PRO A 141 -10.57 16.55 -4.90
N ASP A 142 -10.34 15.29 -5.25
CA ASP A 142 -10.78 14.15 -4.43
C ASP A 142 -10.07 14.06 -3.07
N MET A 143 -8.88 14.65 -2.92
CA MET A 143 -8.18 14.74 -1.62
C MET A 143 -8.94 15.65 -0.62
N LYS A 144 -9.74 16.60 -1.13
CA LYS A 144 -10.56 17.51 -0.32
C LYS A 144 -11.90 16.88 0.06
N LYS A 145 -12.42 16.00 -0.80
CA LYS A 145 -13.71 15.33 -0.58
C LYS A 145 -13.70 14.47 0.67
N ARG A 146 -14.90 14.32 1.25
CA ARG A 146 -15.15 13.49 2.43
C ARG A 146 -16.36 12.59 2.21
N MET A 147 -16.27 11.37 2.68
CA MET A 147 -17.39 10.45 2.80
C MET A 147 -17.98 10.56 4.21
N VAL A 148 -19.27 10.88 4.29
CA VAL A 148 -20.04 10.73 5.52
C VAL A 148 -20.65 9.35 5.54
N ILE A 149 -20.39 8.59 6.60
CA ILE A 149 -20.80 7.20 6.76
C ILE A 149 -21.70 7.06 8.00
N VAL A 150 -22.82 6.37 7.85
CA VAL A 150 -23.78 6.07 8.94
C VAL A 150 -23.91 4.56 9.09
N LYS A 151 -23.49 4.00 10.23
CA LYS A 151 -23.47 2.56 10.49
C LYS A 151 -24.85 1.97 10.83
N ASP A 152 -25.59 2.59 11.74
CA ASP A 152 -26.92 2.13 12.17
C ASP A 152 -28.04 3.03 11.65
N GLY A 153 -28.10 3.19 10.32
CA GLY A 153 -29.04 4.13 9.69
C GLY A 153 -30.46 3.59 9.47
N ARG A 154 -30.82 2.40 9.98
CA ARG A 154 -32.07 1.72 9.60
C ARG A 154 -33.30 2.50 10.02
N SER A 155 -33.31 3.02 11.24
CA SER A 155 -34.40 3.83 11.81
C SER A 155 -34.59 5.15 11.05
N ILE A 156 -33.51 5.71 10.49
CA ILE A 156 -33.49 7.01 9.82
C ILE A 156 -33.38 6.90 8.29
N ARG A 157 -33.59 5.71 7.72
CA ARG A 157 -33.37 5.42 6.29
C ARG A 157 -34.09 6.38 5.32
N ASN A 158 -35.28 6.84 5.69
CA ASN A 158 -36.06 7.74 4.84
C ASN A 158 -35.44 9.13 4.78
N ILE A 159 -34.90 9.61 5.91
CA ILE A 159 -34.14 10.85 6.00
C ILE A 159 -32.88 10.72 5.14
N LEU A 160 -32.14 9.63 5.31
CA LEU A 160 -30.90 9.37 4.58
C LEU A 160 -31.12 9.34 3.05
N LYS A 161 -32.13 8.59 2.58
CA LYS A 161 -32.50 8.57 1.15
C LYS A 161 -32.88 9.95 0.63
N GLY A 162 -33.70 10.70 1.38
CA GLY A 162 -34.10 12.06 1.01
C GLY A 162 -32.93 13.03 0.89
N ARG A 163 -31.82 12.72 1.56
CA ARG A 163 -30.57 13.49 1.51
C ARG A 163 -29.54 12.93 0.52
N GLY A 164 -29.90 11.96 -0.30
CA GLY A 164 -29.02 11.41 -1.32
C GLY A 164 -27.96 10.42 -0.79
N TYR A 165 -28.14 9.88 0.41
CA TYR A 165 -27.32 8.75 0.84
C TYR A 165 -27.69 7.48 0.07
N TYR A 166 -26.67 6.71 -0.28
CA TYR A 166 -26.83 5.37 -0.84
C TYR A 166 -26.43 4.31 0.18
N TRP A 167 -27.00 3.11 0.05
CA TRP A 167 -26.62 1.97 0.87
C TRP A 167 -25.42 1.26 0.26
N PHE A 168 -24.32 1.18 1.01
CA PHE A 168 -23.13 0.44 0.63
C PHE A 168 -23.13 -0.95 1.28
N THR A 169 -23.42 -1.95 0.47
CA THR A 169 -23.69 -3.32 0.93
C THR A 169 -22.50 -3.99 1.61
N VAL A 170 -21.28 -3.71 1.17
CA VAL A 170 -20.07 -4.39 1.67
C VAL A 170 -19.81 -4.06 3.15
N SER A 171 -19.86 -2.78 3.53
CA SER A 171 -19.71 -2.39 4.93
C SER A 171 -21.04 -2.29 5.68
N GLN A 172 -22.16 -2.56 5.01
CA GLN A 172 -23.51 -2.39 5.55
C GLN A 172 -23.71 -1.01 6.18
N THR A 173 -23.36 0.05 5.44
CA THR A 173 -23.51 1.43 5.92
C THR A 173 -24.18 2.31 4.87
N TRP A 174 -24.79 3.41 5.32
CA TRP A 174 -25.22 4.47 4.42
C TRP A 174 -24.07 5.45 4.19
N GLN A 175 -23.88 5.86 2.94
CA GLN A 175 -22.74 6.68 2.55
C GLN A 175 -23.16 7.83 1.63
N ARG A 176 -22.49 8.97 1.78
CA ARG A 176 -22.64 10.12 0.89
C ARG A 176 -21.33 10.90 0.82
N GLU A 177 -20.92 11.25 -0.39
CA GLU A 177 -19.77 12.11 -0.63
C GLU A 177 -20.13 13.59 -0.45
N MET A 178 -19.19 14.32 0.13
CA MET A 178 -19.21 15.75 0.39
C MET A 178 -17.95 16.37 -0.22
N SER A 179 -18.04 17.63 -0.64
CA SER A 179 -16.96 18.28 -1.39
C SER A 179 -15.79 18.67 -0.46
N THR A 180 -16.09 18.99 0.79
CA THR A 180 -15.10 19.42 1.78
C THR A 180 -15.34 18.80 3.17
N LEU A 181 -14.39 19.01 4.08
CA LEU A 181 -14.53 18.62 5.49
C LEU A 181 -15.63 19.42 6.19
N GLU A 182 -15.69 20.72 5.97
CA GLU A 182 -16.67 21.61 6.59
C GLU A 182 -18.10 21.24 6.17
N GLU A 183 -18.32 20.83 4.92
CA GLU A 183 -19.60 20.29 4.47
C GLU A 183 -19.96 18.99 5.18
N ALA A 184 -19.00 18.08 5.31
CA ALA A 184 -19.21 16.80 6.00
C ALA A 184 -19.51 16.98 7.49
N GLU A 185 -18.84 17.91 8.16
CA GLU A 185 -19.08 18.24 9.57
C GLU A 185 -20.47 18.82 9.79
N ARG A 186 -20.91 19.76 8.93
CA ARG A 186 -22.29 20.29 8.98
C ARG A 186 -23.34 19.21 8.76
N GLU A 187 -23.07 18.25 7.87
CA GLU A 187 -23.98 17.12 7.65
C GLU A 187 -24.05 16.21 8.89
N VAL A 188 -22.90 15.90 9.50
CA VAL A 188 -22.86 15.10 10.74
C VAL A 188 -23.61 15.80 11.87
N GLU A 189 -23.44 17.12 12.02
CA GLU A 189 -24.18 17.92 13.01
C GLU A 189 -25.70 17.82 12.80
N PHE A 190 -26.17 17.85 11.55
CA PHE A 190 -27.57 17.61 11.24
C PHE A 190 -28.02 16.20 11.65
N LEU A 191 -27.22 15.17 11.34
CA LEU A 191 -27.56 13.77 11.61
C LEU A 191 -27.55 13.41 13.10
N LEU A 192 -26.81 14.16 13.93
CA LEU A 192 -26.81 13.98 15.39
C LEU A 192 -28.18 14.16 16.04
N LYS A 193 -29.13 14.84 15.38
CA LYS A 193 -30.52 14.94 15.83
C LYS A 193 -31.28 13.62 15.75
N TYR A 194 -30.76 12.66 15.00
CA TYR A 194 -31.44 11.40 14.66
C TYR A 194 -30.59 10.15 14.93
N SER A 195 -29.32 10.31 15.30
CA SER A 195 -28.36 9.23 15.52
C SER A 195 -27.33 9.62 16.58
N ASN A 196 -26.67 8.63 17.17
CA ASN A 196 -25.54 8.83 18.07
C ASN A 196 -24.24 9.14 17.30
N GLN A 197 -23.33 9.89 17.92
CA GLN A 197 -22.01 10.23 17.38
C GLN A 197 -21.19 8.98 16.97
N GLU A 198 -21.26 7.89 17.74
CA GLU A 198 -20.55 6.63 17.48
C GLU A 198 -20.92 5.96 16.14
N ASN A 199 -22.12 6.26 15.63
CA ASN A 199 -22.64 5.73 14.38
C ASN A 199 -22.27 6.58 13.16
N LEU A 200 -21.70 7.76 13.37
CA LEU A 200 -21.38 8.75 12.35
C LEU A 200 -19.86 8.83 12.17
N LEU A 201 -19.40 8.67 10.93
CA LEU A 201 -17.98 8.79 10.60
C LEU A 201 -17.78 9.72 9.41
N ILE A 202 -16.72 10.52 9.47
CA ILE A 202 -16.19 11.23 8.32
C ILE A 202 -14.87 10.58 7.92
N ARG A 203 -14.73 10.22 6.65
CA ARG A 203 -13.50 9.66 6.09
C ARG A 203 -13.11 10.40 4.81
N PRO A 204 -11.83 10.52 4.46
CA PRO A 204 -11.43 10.91 3.12
C PRO A 204 -12.05 9.97 2.07
N VAL A 205 -12.45 10.49 0.91
CA VAL A 205 -12.91 9.64 -0.21
C VAL A 205 -11.74 8.84 -0.78
N ILE A 206 -10.55 9.45 -0.82
CA ILE A 206 -9.31 8.77 -1.15
C ILE A 206 -8.32 8.94 0.00
N SER A 207 -7.61 7.86 0.32
CA SER A 207 -6.52 7.85 1.30
C SER A 207 -5.42 6.90 0.80
N PRO A 208 -4.69 7.27 -0.26
CA PRO A 208 -3.63 6.45 -0.80
C PRO A 208 -2.58 6.16 0.28
N THR A 209 -2.07 4.92 0.30
CA THR A 209 -0.95 4.52 1.15
C THR A 209 0.02 3.68 0.34
N PHE A 210 1.30 3.70 0.70
CA PHE A 210 2.31 2.87 0.07
C PHE A 210 2.96 1.98 1.13
N LEU A 211 2.71 0.68 1.04
CA LEU A 211 3.11 -0.31 2.03
C LEU A 211 3.87 -1.45 1.35
N SER A 212 4.95 -1.90 1.99
CA SER A 212 5.74 -3.04 1.54
C SER A 212 6.09 -3.93 2.72
N TYR A 213 6.21 -5.24 2.45
CA TYR A 213 6.34 -6.24 3.49
C TYR A 213 7.40 -7.28 3.16
N TYR A 214 8.10 -7.74 4.20
CA TYR A 214 8.90 -8.95 4.16
C TYR A 214 8.23 -10.11 4.89
N TYR A 215 8.58 -11.32 4.49
CA TYR A 215 8.22 -12.55 5.19
C TYR A 215 9.49 -13.18 5.73
N ILE A 216 9.60 -13.24 7.05
CA ILE A 216 10.72 -13.87 7.74
C ILE A 216 10.31 -15.30 8.05
N ALA A 217 11.03 -16.27 7.50
CA ALA A 217 10.89 -17.68 7.84
C ALA A 217 12.02 -18.10 8.76
N VAL A 218 11.67 -18.76 9.87
CA VAL A 218 12.60 -19.36 10.83
C VAL A 218 12.58 -20.88 10.65
N GLU A 219 13.75 -21.42 10.33
CA GLU A 219 14.03 -22.85 10.30
C GLU A 219 14.41 -23.34 11.70
N ASN A 220 14.15 -24.62 11.99
CA ASN A 220 14.51 -25.27 13.25
C ASN A 220 13.97 -24.61 14.54
N GLY A 221 13.02 -23.68 14.44
CA GLY A 221 12.43 -22.97 15.59
C GLY A 221 11.43 -23.75 16.44
N TYR A 222 11.32 -25.08 16.30
CA TYR A 222 10.29 -25.87 17.01
C TYR A 222 10.49 -25.84 18.53
N GLU A 223 11.74 -25.82 18.99
CA GLU A 223 12.08 -25.70 20.41
C GLU A 223 11.59 -24.37 21.00
N TYR A 224 11.65 -23.30 20.20
CA TYR A 224 11.24 -21.94 20.58
C TYR A 224 9.80 -21.58 20.17
N ARG A 225 8.96 -22.58 19.84
CA ARG A 225 7.60 -22.37 19.31
C ARG A 225 6.72 -21.42 20.11
N TYR A 226 6.83 -21.40 21.44
CA TYR A 226 6.03 -20.51 22.28
C TYR A 226 6.52 -19.06 22.18
N GLY A 227 7.84 -18.83 22.29
CA GLY A 227 8.42 -17.50 22.09
C GLY A 227 8.20 -16.97 20.67
N LEU A 228 8.35 -17.82 19.65
CA LEU A 228 8.04 -17.46 18.27
C LEU A 228 6.56 -17.11 18.08
N LYS A 229 5.65 -17.84 18.73
CA LYS A 229 4.21 -17.52 18.70
C LYS A 229 3.90 -16.19 19.39
N GLU A 230 4.52 -15.90 20.54
CA GLU A 230 4.38 -14.62 21.24
C GLU A 230 4.90 -13.45 20.38
N LEU A 231 5.98 -13.65 19.64
CA LEU A 231 6.47 -12.70 18.65
C LEU A 231 5.59 -12.62 17.38
N GLY A 232 4.56 -13.45 17.25
CA GLY A 232 3.61 -13.40 16.12
C GLY A 232 4.03 -14.22 14.89
N TYR A 233 4.92 -15.19 15.04
CA TYR A 233 5.23 -16.16 13.97
C TYR A 233 4.21 -17.29 13.95
N PHE A 234 3.90 -17.77 12.74
CA PHE A 234 2.96 -18.87 12.53
C PHE A 234 3.65 -20.07 11.89
N TRP A 235 3.49 -21.25 12.47
CA TRP A 235 3.91 -22.50 11.83
C TRP A 235 3.17 -22.72 10.52
N GLU A 236 3.96 -22.87 9.47
CA GLU A 236 3.56 -22.90 8.07
C GLU A 236 2.71 -21.70 7.62
N GLY A 237 3.04 -20.52 8.16
CA GLY A 237 2.43 -19.26 7.79
C GLY A 237 2.62 -18.94 6.31
N TYR A 238 1.61 -18.30 5.70
CA TYR A 238 1.67 -17.76 4.34
C TYR A 238 2.04 -18.78 3.24
N GLY A 239 1.76 -20.06 3.50
CA GLY A 239 1.98 -21.14 2.54
C GLY A 239 3.42 -21.65 2.45
N VAL A 240 4.31 -21.18 3.32
CA VAL A 240 5.70 -21.65 3.43
C VAL A 240 5.69 -22.91 4.30
N LYS A 241 6.19 -24.04 3.78
CA LYS A 241 6.12 -25.33 4.49
C LYS A 241 7.26 -25.49 5.49
N LYS A 242 6.99 -26.22 6.58
CA LYS A 242 7.96 -26.63 7.61
C LYS A 242 8.75 -25.49 8.26
N MET A 243 8.20 -24.28 8.33
CA MET A 243 8.86 -23.12 8.90
C MET A 243 7.90 -22.25 9.71
N TRP A 244 8.42 -21.52 10.69
CA TRP A 244 7.69 -20.46 11.37
C TRP A 244 7.80 -19.18 10.57
N VAL A 245 6.69 -18.55 10.21
CA VAL A 245 6.71 -17.38 9.33
C VAL A 245 5.93 -16.21 9.91
N LYS A 246 6.53 -15.02 9.85
CA LYS A 246 5.90 -13.75 10.19
C LYS A 246 5.96 -12.79 9.00
N LYS A 247 4.86 -12.11 8.75
CA LYS A 247 4.80 -10.96 7.84
C LYS A 247 5.18 -9.72 8.65
N VAL A 248 6.12 -8.94 8.16
CA VAL A 248 6.59 -7.71 8.80
C VAL A 248 6.58 -6.56 7.81
N ASP A 249 6.28 -5.37 8.32
CA ASP A 249 6.59 -4.14 7.60
C ASP A 249 8.07 -4.15 7.20
N ALA A 250 8.36 -3.81 5.94
CA ALA A 250 9.71 -3.98 5.41
C ALA A 250 10.74 -3.06 6.08
N GLN A 251 10.33 -1.88 6.57
CA GLN A 251 11.20 -0.99 7.34
C GLN A 251 11.50 -1.54 8.75
N SER A 252 10.55 -2.29 9.30
CA SER A 252 10.71 -2.96 10.60
C SER A 252 11.51 -4.26 10.53
N TYR A 253 12.04 -4.63 9.35
CA TYR A 253 12.70 -5.92 9.13
C TYR A 253 13.88 -6.16 10.08
N TYR A 254 14.83 -5.22 10.16
CA TYR A 254 16.02 -5.40 10.99
C TYR A 254 15.69 -5.39 12.48
N ALA A 255 14.77 -4.51 12.90
CA ALA A 255 14.26 -4.49 14.28
C ALA A 255 13.57 -5.81 14.67
N GLU A 256 12.90 -6.49 13.71
CA GLU A 256 12.35 -7.82 13.97
C GLU A 256 13.44 -8.89 14.06
N LEU A 257 14.50 -8.81 13.24
CA LEU A 257 15.62 -9.76 13.33
C LEU A 257 16.34 -9.68 14.68
N GLU A 258 16.47 -8.48 15.26
CA GLU A 258 17.06 -8.32 16.59
C GLU A 258 16.27 -9.09 17.65
N LYS A 259 14.93 -9.12 17.57
CA LYS A 259 14.10 -9.91 18.48
C LYS A 259 14.35 -11.41 18.36
N LEU A 260 14.77 -11.90 17.20
CA LEU A 260 15.09 -13.31 16.98
C LEU A 260 16.45 -13.70 17.60
N THR A 261 17.34 -12.74 17.87
CA THR A 261 18.67 -13.03 18.45
C THR A 261 18.62 -13.65 19.85
N GLN A 262 17.50 -13.53 20.56
CA GLN A 262 17.28 -14.17 21.86
C GLN A 262 17.21 -15.71 21.79
N PHE A 263 16.94 -16.27 20.61
CA PHE A 263 16.86 -17.71 20.41
C PHE A 263 18.18 -18.23 19.84
N ALA A 264 18.89 -19.03 20.62
CA ALA A 264 20.18 -19.57 20.19
C ALA A 264 20.00 -20.59 19.05
N GLY A 265 20.84 -20.49 18.01
CA GLY A 265 20.90 -21.50 16.96
C GLY A 265 19.73 -21.51 15.97
N ILE A 266 18.82 -20.52 16.00
CA ILE A 266 17.79 -20.40 14.97
C ILE A 266 18.37 -19.82 13.67
N GLU A 267 17.93 -20.38 12.56
CA GLU A 267 18.26 -19.88 11.22
C GLU A 267 17.04 -19.19 10.64
N PHE A 268 17.20 -18.00 10.06
CA PHE A 268 16.11 -17.28 9.44
C PHE A 268 16.47 -16.77 8.04
N LYS A 269 15.46 -16.66 7.18
CA LYS A 269 15.62 -16.17 5.82
C LYS A 269 14.38 -15.41 5.34
N LYS A 270 14.59 -14.48 4.41
CA LYS A 270 13.48 -13.88 3.65
C LYS A 270 12.89 -14.92 2.70
N VAL A 271 11.57 -14.99 2.63
CA VAL A 271 10.85 -15.93 1.74
C VAL A 271 9.77 -15.21 0.94
N THR A 272 9.36 -15.82 -0.17
CA THR A 272 8.17 -15.40 -0.91
C THR A 272 6.98 -16.26 -0.46
N PRO A 273 5.82 -15.66 -0.16
CA PRO A 273 4.62 -16.43 0.20
C PRO A 273 4.11 -17.24 -1.00
N ASN A 274 3.66 -18.48 -0.75
CA ASN A 274 3.27 -19.44 -1.80
C ASN A 274 1.74 -19.63 -1.93
N GLN A 275 0.91 -18.80 -1.28
CA GLN A 275 -0.56 -18.92 -1.35
C GLN A 275 -1.26 -17.56 -1.53
N THR A 276 -2.36 -17.56 -2.28
CA THR A 276 -3.34 -16.46 -2.29
C THR A 276 -4.06 -16.40 -0.93
N GLU A 277 -4.28 -15.17 -0.44
CA GLU A 277 -4.77 -14.90 0.93
C GLU A 277 -6.06 -15.61 1.32
N GLU A 278 -6.97 -15.88 0.38
CA GLU A 278 -8.26 -16.49 0.69
C GLU A 278 -8.12 -17.89 1.34
N LYS A 279 -7.05 -18.61 0.98
CA LYS A 279 -6.70 -19.90 1.60
C LYS A 279 -6.00 -19.71 2.95
N VAL A 280 -5.28 -18.61 3.13
CA VAL A 280 -4.54 -18.27 4.35
C VAL A 280 -5.48 -17.76 5.43
N GLU A 281 -6.37 -16.82 5.13
CA GLU A 281 -7.37 -16.32 6.07
C GLU A 281 -8.34 -17.43 6.51
N LYS A 282 -8.81 -18.28 5.59
CA LYS A 282 -9.65 -19.44 5.94
C LYS A 282 -8.90 -20.40 6.87
N LYS A 283 -7.60 -20.64 6.65
CA LYS A 283 -6.78 -21.51 7.52
C LYS A 283 -6.44 -20.86 8.86
N ILE A 284 -6.16 -19.56 8.89
CA ILE A 284 -5.91 -18.82 10.13
C ILE A 284 -7.20 -18.73 10.94
N LYS A 285 -8.34 -18.39 10.34
CA LYS A 285 -9.65 -18.41 11.00
C LYS A 285 -10.02 -19.81 11.51
N ALA A 286 -9.78 -20.87 10.71
CA ALA A 286 -10.01 -22.24 11.16
C ALA A 286 -9.09 -22.66 12.31
N LYS A 287 -7.80 -22.26 12.28
CA LYS A 287 -6.86 -22.49 13.39
C LYS A 287 -7.23 -21.70 14.65
N LYS A 288 -7.70 -20.45 14.50
CA LYS A 288 -8.19 -19.61 15.61
C LYS A 288 -9.43 -20.23 16.25
N LYS A 289 -10.43 -20.61 15.43
CA LYS A 289 -11.64 -21.29 15.91
C LYS A 289 -11.34 -22.58 16.66
N LYS A 290 -10.38 -23.38 16.17
CA LYS A 290 -9.92 -24.59 16.86
C LYS A 290 -9.21 -24.29 18.19
N GLN A 291 -8.47 -23.18 18.28
CA GLN A 291 -7.81 -22.74 19.53
C GLN A 291 -8.82 -22.18 20.55
N GLU A 292 -9.89 -21.53 20.09
CA GLU A 292 -11.00 -21.07 20.93
C GLU A 292 -11.82 -22.26 21.47
N GLU A 293 -12.07 -23.29 20.65
CA GLU A 293 -12.73 -24.54 21.05
C GLU A 293 -11.89 -25.37 22.05
N GLU A 294 -10.56 -25.21 22.05
CA GLU A 294 -9.61 -25.84 22.99
C GLU A 294 -9.36 -25.01 24.27
N GLY A 295 -10.10 -23.90 24.48
CA GLY A 295 -10.17 -23.19 25.76
C GLY A 295 -9.13 -22.10 26.03
N TYR A 296 -8.39 -21.64 25.02
CA TYR A 296 -7.45 -20.50 25.19
C TYR A 296 -8.00 -19.23 24.53
N ILE A 297 -8.58 -18.35 25.36
CA ILE A 297 -8.95 -16.99 24.96
C ILE A 297 -7.68 -16.13 25.03
N ILE A 298 -7.27 -15.54 23.90
CA ILE A 298 -6.37 -14.39 23.92
C ILE A 298 -7.04 -13.28 23.11
N ASP A 299 -7.35 -12.20 23.83
CA ASP A 299 -7.95 -10.97 23.32
C ASP A 299 -6.87 -10.15 22.61
N TYR A 300 -7.10 -9.77 21.36
CA TYR A 300 -6.17 -8.93 20.59
C TYR A 300 -6.93 -7.77 19.93
N TYR A 301 -7.06 -6.68 20.68
CA TYR A 301 -7.14 -5.32 20.13
C TYR A 301 -5.79 -4.65 20.39
N VAL A 302 -4.98 -4.43 19.34
CA VAL A 302 -4.35 -3.16 18.90
C VAL A 302 -3.94 -3.35 17.44
#